data_AF-A0A353GGL1-F1
#
_entry.id   AF-A0A353GGL1-F1
#
_cell.length_a   1.000
_cell.length_b   1.000
_cell.length_c   1.000
_cell.angle_alpha   90.00
_cell.angle_beta   90.00
_cell.angle_gamma   90.00
#
_symmetry.space_group_name_H-M   'P 1'
#
loop_
_entity.id
_entity.type
_entity.pdbx_description
1 polymer ?
#
loop_
_entity_poly.entity_id
_entity_poly.type
_entity_poly.pdbx_seq_one_letter_code
_entity_poly.pdbx_strand_id
1 'polypeptide(L)'
;MPSLTEDLLLTLEKQTALYDQVLALMDQERTALLSRKPQDVLDLVRHKETILLKIRTLDESRQLVCLRLAKLWALPVAQITLSVVESRSDEVLASQVSAVRYRMMECLERLRAANEINATLCRRGIETIELIMQTAFAATPTESLTTAVAPATYGRSGRLNGGGTYNSKQWR
;
A
#
# COMPACT_ATOMS: atom_id res chain seq x y z
N MET A 1 -13.58 23.51 -35.50
CA MET A 1 -12.45 22.70 -35.02
C MET A 1 -12.07 23.28 -33.68
N PRO A 2 -12.07 22.51 -32.58
CA PRO A 2 -11.63 23.02 -31.27
C PRO A 2 -10.18 23.52 -31.38
N SER A 3 -9.86 24.59 -30.65
CA SER A 3 -8.51 25.13 -30.61
C SER A 3 -7.55 24.12 -29.94
N LEU A 4 -6.25 24.19 -30.24
CA LEU A 4 -5.24 23.36 -29.54
C LEU A 4 -5.27 23.54 -28.02
N THR A 5 -5.72 24.70 -27.55
CA THR A 5 -5.91 25.01 -26.13
C THR A 5 -7.08 24.24 -25.54
N GLU A 6 -8.21 24.14 -26.25
CA GLU A 6 -9.35 23.30 -25.83
C GLU A 6 -8.97 21.82 -25.79
N ASP A 7 -8.22 21.32 -26.77
CA ASP A 7 -7.71 19.94 -26.76
C ASP A 7 -6.83 19.67 -25.53
N LEU A 8 -5.98 20.64 -25.16
CA LEU A 8 -5.15 20.55 -23.97
C LEU A 8 -6.02 20.53 -22.70
N LEU A 9 -7.00 21.43 -22.61
CA LEU A 9 -7.92 21.52 -21.48
C LEU A 9 -8.68 20.21 -21.27
N LEU A 10 -9.28 19.66 -22.34
CA LEU A 10 -9.98 18.38 -22.30
C LEU A 10 -9.06 17.22 -21.87
N THR A 11 -7.80 17.25 -22.29
CA THR A 11 -6.81 16.24 -21.88
C THR A 11 -6.52 16.34 -20.38
N LEU A 12 -6.32 17.56 -19.87
CA LEU A 12 -6.04 17.81 -18.45
C LEU A 12 -7.25 17.48 -17.55
N GLU A 13 -8.47 17.77 -18.00
CA GLU A 13 -9.69 17.39 -17.27
C GLU A 13 -9.83 15.87 -17.15
N LYS A 14 -9.58 15.14 -18.24
CA LYS A 14 -9.58 13.67 -18.24
C LYS A 14 -8.50 13.12 -17.30
N GLN A 15 -7.29 13.70 -17.31
CA GLN A 15 -6.22 13.29 -16.38
C GLN A 15 -6.64 13.53 -14.93
N THR A 16 -7.20 14.71 -14.62
CA THR A 16 -7.68 15.06 -13.28
C THR A 16 -8.75 14.08 -12.79
N ALA A 17 -9.71 13.72 -13.64
CA ALA A 17 -10.74 12.76 -13.29
C ALA A 17 -10.19 11.35 -13.01
N LEU A 18 -9.12 10.93 -13.71
CA LEU A 18 -8.45 9.66 -13.42
C LEU A 18 -7.66 9.72 -12.11
N TYR A 19 -7.02 10.85 -11.79
CA TYR A 19 -6.37 11.02 -10.49
C TYR A 19 -7.37 10.98 -9.33
N ASP A 20 -8.55 11.58 -9.48
CA ASP A 20 -9.64 11.49 -8.50
C ASP A 20 -10.11 10.03 -8.30
N GLN A 21 -10.15 9.23 -9.37
CA GLN A 21 -10.46 7.79 -9.27
C GLN A 21 -9.36 7.03 -8.52
N VAL A 22 -8.08 7.33 -8.77
CA VAL A 22 -6.97 6.70 -8.03
C VAL A 22 -7.07 7.04 -6.54
N LEU A 23 -7.37 8.30 -6.19
CA LEU A 23 -7.59 8.71 -4.80
C LEU A 23 -8.68 7.88 -4.12
N ALA A 24 -9.83 7.72 -4.78
CA ALA A 24 -10.92 6.91 -4.25
C ALA A 24 -10.49 5.44 -4.03
N LEU A 25 -9.73 4.86 -4.95
CA LEU A 25 -9.19 3.51 -4.79
C LEU A 25 -8.18 3.40 -3.64
N MET A 26 -7.38 4.45 -3.39
CA MET A 26 -6.43 4.48 -2.27
C MET A 26 -7.14 4.54 -0.91
N ASP A 27 -8.25 5.26 -0.81
CA ASP A 27 -9.10 5.27 0.38
C ASP A 27 -9.78 3.91 0.62
N GLN A 28 -10.23 3.25 -0.45
CA GLN A 28 -10.78 1.90 -0.39
C GLN A 28 -9.72 0.88 0.04
N GLU A 29 -8.50 0.99 -0.51
CA GLU A 29 -7.37 0.13 -0.15
C GLU A 29 -7.00 0.27 1.32
N ARG A 30 -6.96 1.51 1.83
CA ARG A 30 -6.75 1.78 3.26
C ARG A 30 -7.80 1.05 4.11
N THR A 31 -9.07 1.11 3.71
CA THR A 31 -10.16 0.45 4.42
C THR A 31 -10.05 -1.08 4.37
N ALA A 32 -9.65 -1.64 3.23
CA ALA A 32 -9.43 -3.07 3.05
C ALA A 32 -8.24 -3.60 3.88
N LEU A 33 -7.14 -2.83 3.93
CA LEU A 33 -5.98 -3.11 4.77
C LEU A 33 -6.36 -3.18 6.25
N LEU A 34 -7.13 -2.21 6.74
CA LEU A 34 -7.62 -2.20 8.13
C LEU A 34 -8.59 -3.35 8.42
N SER A 35 -9.36 -3.78 7.42
CA SER A 35 -10.35 -4.86 7.53
C SER A 35 -9.77 -6.27 7.36
N ARG A 36 -8.45 -6.40 7.19
CA ARG A 36 -7.73 -7.69 6.99
C ARG A 36 -8.27 -8.54 5.83
N LYS A 37 -8.62 -7.92 4.70
CA LYS A 37 -9.07 -8.60 3.47
C LYS A 37 -7.98 -8.52 2.39
N PRO A 38 -6.99 -9.43 2.37
CA PRO A 38 -5.84 -9.32 1.48
C PRO A 38 -6.21 -9.44 -0.01
N GLN A 39 -7.27 -10.20 -0.33
CA GLN A 39 -7.71 -10.36 -1.72
C GLN A 39 -8.29 -9.05 -2.28
N ASP A 40 -9.10 -8.33 -1.50
CA ASP A 40 -9.68 -7.04 -1.88
C ASP A 40 -8.57 -6.00 -2.17
N VAL A 41 -7.49 -6.02 -1.39
CA VAL A 41 -6.32 -5.16 -1.62
C VAL A 41 -5.67 -5.45 -2.97
N LEU A 42 -5.48 -6.73 -3.31
CA LEU A 42 -4.87 -7.13 -4.58
C LEU A 42 -5.71 -6.69 -5.79
N ASP A 43 -7.03 -6.83 -5.70
CA ASP A 43 -7.93 -6.41 -6.78
C ASP A 43 -7.95 -4.88 -6.93
N LEU A 44 -7.88 -4.13 -5.83
CA LEU A 44 -7.73 -2.67 -5.86
C LEU A 44 -6.39 -2.23 -6.48
N VAL A 45 -5.29 -2.94 -6.20
CA VAL A 45 -3.99 -2.67 -6.83
C VAL A 45 -4.06 -2.84 -8.35
N ARG A 46 -4.62 -3.95 -8.83
CA ARG A 46 -4.81 -4.19 -10.28
C ARG A 46 -5.67 -3.11 -10.94
N HIS A 47 -6.71 -2.65 -10.25
CA HIS A 47 -7.55 -1.57 -10.76
C HIS A 47 -6.76 -0.26 -10.86
N LYS A 48 -5.95 0.08 -9.85
CA LYS A 48 -5.06 1.25 -9.90
C LYS A 48 -4.06 1.16 -11.05
N GLU A 49 -3.42 0.01 -11.27
CA GLU A 49 -2.50 -0.20 -12.39
C GLU A 49 -3.16 0.08 -13.74
N THR A 50 -4.40 -0.37 -13.93
CA THR A 50 -5.18 -0.11 -15.14
C THR A 50 -5.44 1.39 -15.35
N ILE A 51 -5.74 2.13 -14.28
CA ILE A 51 -5.96 3.58 -14.35
C ILE A 51 -4.64 4.32 -14.62
N LEU A 52 -3.54 3.90 -14.01
CA LEU A 52 -2.21 4.49 -14.24
C LEU A 52 -1.76 4.34 -15.69
N LEU A 53 -2.07 3.22 -16.34
CA LEU A 53 -1.83 3.06 -17.79
C LEU A 53 -2.61 4.09 -18.61
N LYS A 54 -3.89 4.34 -18.27
CA LYS A 54 -4.70 5.37 -18.95
C LYS A 54 -4.14 6.78 -18.74
N ILE A 55 -3.66 7.08 -17.53
CA ILE A 55 -3.01 8.37 -17.23
C ILE A 55 -1.77 8.57 -18.10
N ARG A 56 -0.96 7.51 -18.27
CA ARG A 56 0.23 7.56 -19.14
C ARG A 56 -0.13 7.89 -20.59
N THR A 57 -1.15 7.23 -21.14
CA THR A 57 -1.63 7.53 -22.51
C THR A 57 -2.12 8.97 -22.66
N LEU A 58 -2.82 9.50 -21.65
CA LEU A 58 -3.23 10.91 -21.67
C LEU A 58 -2.04 11.86 -21.53
N ASP A 59 -0.99 11.49 -20.80
CA ASP A 59 0.20 12.34 -20.70
C ASP A 59 0.98 12.40 -22.02
N GLU A 60 1.08 11.28 -22.73
CA GLU A 60 1.61 11.25 -24.10
C GLU A 60 0.79 12.15 -25.04
N SER A 61 -0.54 12.09 -24.96
CA SER A 61 -1.44 13.00 -25.70
C SER A 61 -1.19 14.47 -25.32
N ARG A 62 -1.08 14.77 -24.03
CA ARG A 62 -0.80 16.12 -23.52
C ARG A 62 0.52 16.64 -24.08
N GLN A 63 1.57 15.82 -24.07
CA GLN A 63 2.88 16.18 -24.61
C GLN A 63 2.79 16.51 -26.10
N LEU A 64 2.06 15.72 -26.90
CA LEU A 64 1.84 16.00 -28.32
C LEU A 64 1.11 17.33 -28.54
N VAL A 65 0.10 17.66 -27.73
CA VAL A 65 -0.58 18.96 -27.80
C VAL A 65 0.36 20.09 -27.43
N CYS A 66 1.18 19.94 -26.37
CA CYS A 66 2.19 20.93 -25.99
C CYS A 66 3.23 21.16 -27.10
N LEU A 67 3.66 20.10 -27.81
CA LEU A 67 4.56 20.24 -28.97
C LEU A 67 3.92 21.05 -30.10
N ARG A 68 2.61 20.86 -30.35
CA ARG A 68 1.87 21.61 -31.37
C ARG A 68 1.70 23.08 -30.96
N LEU A 69 1.41 23.34 -29.69
CA LEU A 69 1.33 24.70 -29.13
C LEU A 69 2.69 25.42 -29.17
N ALA A 70 3.78 24.74 -28.83
CA ALA A 70 5.14 25.26 -28.94
C ALA A 70 5.45 25.76 -30.35
N LYS A 71 5.10 24.96 -31.37
CA LYS A 71 5.25 25.36 -32.78
C LYS A 71 4.35 26.54 -33.14
N LEU A 72 3.08 26.52 -32.73
CA LEU A 72 2.12 27.59 -33.01
C LEU A 72 2.55 28.93 -32.42
N TRP A 73 3.13 28.90 -31.22
CA TRP A 73 3.52 30.10 -30.47
C TRP A 73 4.98 30.50 -30.65
N ALA A 74 5.74 29.75 -31.47
CA ALA A 74 7.18 29.92 -31.65
C ALA A 74 7.95 29.96 -30.31
N LEU A 75 7.55 29.09 -29.37
CA LEU A 75 8.18 28.96 -28.05
C LEU A 75 8.85 27.59 -27.92
N PRO A 76 9.95 27.49 -27.15
CA PRO A 76 10.46 26.21 -26.70
C PRO A 76 9.39 25.43 -25.94
N VAL A 77 9.32 24.12 -26.14
CA VAL A 77 8.34 23.23 -25.49
C VAL A 77 8.42 23.34 -23.96
N ALA A 78 9.63 23.50 -23.41
CA ALA A 78 9.86 23.68 -21.98
C ALA A 78 9.21 24.96 -21.40
N GLN A 79 8.86 25.93 -22.24
CA GLN A 79 8.19 27.17 -21.84
C GLN A 79 6.66 27.07 -21.97
N ILE A 80 6.11 25.96 -22.48
CA ILE A 80 4.66 25.72 -22.54
C ILE A 80 4.18 25.29 -21.16
N THR A 81 3.86 26.28 -20.33
CA THR A 81 3.27 26.11 -19.00
C THR A 81 1.79 26.48 -19.02
N LEU A 82 1.02 26.01 -18.03
CA LEU A 82 -0.40 26.37 -17.92
C LEU A 82 -0.61 27.88 -17.74
N SER A 83 0.33 28.59 -17.09
CA SER A 83 0.28 30.05 -16.98
C SER A 83 0.51 30.75 -18.33
N VAL A 84 1.38 30.21 -19.18
CA VAL A 84 1.55 30.74 -20.56
C VAL A 84 0.30 30.48 -21.39
N VAL A 85 -0.31 29.30 -21.26
CA VAL A 85 -1.58 28.98 -21.93
C VAL A 85 -2.70 29.93 -21.48
N GLU A 86 -2.85 30.15 -20.18
CA GLU A 86 -3.80 31.10 -19.59
C GLU A 86 -3.60 32.52 -20.14
N SER A 87 -2.36 33.03 -20.17
CA SER A 87 -2.06 34.38 -20.67
C SER A 87 -2.31 34.60 -22.17
N ARG A 88 -2.43 33.51 -22.95
CA ARG A 88 -2.62 33.53 -24.40
C ARG A 88 -4.02 33.09 -24.83
N SER A 89 -4.90 32.85 -23.87
CA SER A 89 -6.29 32.44 -24.08
C SER A 89 -7.23 33.62 -23.89
N ASP A 90 -8.45 33.51 -24.42
CA ASP A 90 -9.52 34.43 -24.05
C ASP A 90 -9.92 34.24 -22.57
N GLU A 91 -10.70 35.17 -22.03
CA GLU A 91 -11.06 35.21 -20.61
C GLU A 91 -11.79 33.92 -20.15
N VAL A 92 -12.62 33.33 -21.02
CA VAL A 92 -13.38 32.12 -20.71
C VAL A 92 -12.44 30.91 -20.61
N LEU A 93 -11.59 30.72 -21.61
CA LEU A 93 -10.62 29.63 -21.64
C LEU A 93 -9.55 29.81 -20.55
N ALA A 94 -9.09 31.03 -20.30
CA ALA A 94 -8.15 31.32 -19.23
C ALA A 94 -8.71 30.91 -17.86
N SER A 95 -9.96 31.26 -17.57
CA SER A 95 -10.67 30.84 -16.35
C SER A 95 -10.75 29.32 -16.21
N GLN A 96 -11.09 28.61 -17.30
CA GLN A 96 -11.15 27.15 -17.31
C GLN A 96 -9.77 26.49 -17.07
N VAL A 97 -8.73 27.00 -17.74
CA VAL A 97 -7.35 26.52 -17.55
C VAL A 97 -6.89 26.74 -16.12
N SER A 98 -7.21 27.89 -15.53
CA SER A 98 -6.90 28.18 -14.13
C SER A 98 -7.61 27.19 -13.19
N ALA A 99 -8.92 26.97 -13.39
CA ALA A 99 -9.70 26.03 -12.58
C ALA A 99 -9.16 24.60 -12.64
N VAL A 100 -8.82 24.11 -13.84
CA VAL A 100 -8.23 22.78 -14.02
C VAL A 100 -6.84 22.70 -13.38
N ARG A 101 -6.02 23.74 -13.51
CA ARG A 101 -4.71 23.82 -12.85
C ARG A 101 -4.84 23.68 -11.33
N TYR A 102 -5.73 24.44 -10.71
CA TYR A 102 -5.95 24.37 -9.25
C TYR A 102 -6.41 22.98 -8.82
N ARG A 103 -7.42 22.42 -9.50
CA ARG A 103 -7.92 21.07 -9.20
C ARG A 103 -6.84 20.01 -9.34
N MET A 104 -6.03 20.10 -10.39
CA MET A 104 -4.97 19.12 -10.63
C MET A 104 -3.88 19.21 -9.56
N MET A 105 -3.49 20.41 -9.15
CA MET A 105 -2.53 20.60 -8.05
C MET A 105 -3.07 20.04 -6.73
N GLU A 106 -4.32 20.35 -6.39
CA GLU A 106 -4.97 19.81 -5.19
C GLU A 106 -5.03 18.27 -5.21
N CYS A 107 -5.42 17.69 -6.34
CA CYS A 107 -5.51 16.25 -6.51
C CYS A 107 -4.14 15.55 -6.36
N LEU A 108 -3.08 16.13 -6.94
CA LEU A 108 -1.72 15.61 -6.82
C LEU A 108 -1.18 15.66 -5.38
N GLU A 109 -1.44 16.75 -4.65
CA GLU A 109 -1.06 16.86 -3.24
C GLU A 109 -1.78 15.82 -2.38
N ARG A 110 -3.08 15.62 -2.62
CA ARG A 110 -3.86 14.58 -1.94
C ARG A 110 -3.34 13.18 -2.27
N LEU A 111 -2.97 12.91 -3.52
CA LEU A 111 -2.40 11.62 -3.94
C LEU A 111 -1.09 11.34 -3.22
N ARG A 112 -0.23 12.35 -3.11
CA ARG A 112 1.03 12.25 -2.39
C ARG A 112 0.80 11.90 -0.92
N ALA A 113 -0.09 12.63 -0.25
CA ALA A 113 -0.42 12.38 1.15
C ALA A 113 -1.02 10.97 1.37
N ALA A 114 -1.97 10.55 0.51
CA ALA A 114 -2.57 9.22 0.57
C ALA A 114 -1.52 8.11 0.37
N ASN A 115 -0.58 8.32 -0.56
CA ASN A 115 0.47 7.34 -0.84
C ASN A 115 1.44 7.18 0.34
N GLU A 116 1.83 8.29 0.97
CA GLU A 116 2.69 8.28 2.15
C GLU A 116 2.04 7.54 3.33
N ILE A 117 0.73 7.75 3.55
CA ILE A 117 -0.05 7.05 4.57
C ILE A 117 -0.13 5.54 4.26
N ASN A 118 -0.55 5.17 3.05
CA ASN A 118 -0.72 3.76 2.67
C ASN A 118 0.61 2.99 2.71
N ALA A 119 1.70 3.61 2.24
CA ALA A 119 3.03 3.01 2.33
C ALA A 119 3.45 2.77 3.79
N THR A 120 3.11 3.68 4.70
CA THR A 120 3.39 3.53 6.13
C THR A 120 2.58 2.41 6.77
N LEU A 121 1.29 2.27 6.41
CA LEU A 121 0.44 1.18 6.89
C LEU A 121 0.96 -0.19 6.42
N CYS A 122 1.34 -0.31 5.15
CA CYS A 122 1.93 -1.54 4.62
C CYS A 122 3.23 -1.92 5.34
N ARG A 123 4.14 -0.96 5.55
CA ARG A 123 5.39 -1.20 6.30
C ARG A 123 5.13 -1.70 7.72
N ARG A 124 4.25 -1.03 8.47
CA ARG A 124 3.89 -1.45 9.84
C ARG A 124 3.22 -2.82 9.88
N GLY A 125 2.41 -3.13 8.87
CA GLY A 125 1.79 -4.45 8.74
C GLY A 125 2.84 -5.56 8.59
N ILE A 126 3.86 -5.34 7.75
CA ILE A 126 4.98 -6.28 7.56
C ILE A 126 5.79 -6.41 8.87
N GLU A 127 6.17 -5.30 9.49
CA GLU A 127 6.91 -5.31 10.77
C GLU A 127 6.16 -6.11 11.87
N THR A 128 4.83 -5.98 11.91
CA THR A 128 3.99 -6.73 12.86
C THR A 128 4.01 -8.22 12.55
N ILE A 129 3.91 -8.62 11.28
CA ILE A 129 3.99 -10.03 10.86
C ILE A 129 5.37 -10.60 11.20
N GLU A 130 6.44 -9.86 10.94
CA GLU A 130 7.82 -10.27 11.27
C GLU A 130 8.00 -10.48 12.77
N LEU A 131 7.50 -9.56 13.60
CA LEU A 131 7.53 -9.68 15.06
C LEU A 131 6.73 -10.89 15.55
N ILE A 132 5.53 -11.11 15.00
CA ILE A 132 4.69 -12.28 15.33
C ILE A 132 5.42 -13.56 14.92
N MET A 133 6.04 -13.62 13.74
CA MET A 133 6.82 -14.77 13.31
C MET A 133 8.00 -15.01 14.26
N GLN A 134 8.82 -14.00 14.55
CA GLN A 134 9.95 -14.14 15.48
C GLN A 134 9.53 -14.65 16.85
N THR A 135 8.46 -14.09 17.42
CA THR A 135 7.96 -14.52 18.74
C THR A 135 7.29 -15.89 18.71
N ALA A 136 6.54 -16.24 17.66
CA ALA A 136 5.92 -17.55 17.52
C ALA A 136 6.94 -18.67 17.25
N PHE A 137 7.96 -18.42 16.42
CA PHE A 137 9.04 -19.38 16.17
C PHE A 137 10.02 -19.48 17.34
N ALA A 138 10.21 -18.41 18.14
CA ALA A 138 10.95 -18.49 19.39
C ALA A 138 10.19 -19.25 20.50
N ALA A 139 8.86 -19.33 20.41
CA ALA A 139 8.01 -19.99 21.39
C ALA A 139 7.74 -21.49 21.10
N THR A 140 8.18 -22.05 19.98
CA THR A 140 8.16 -23.51 19.78
C THR A 140 9.30 -24.15 20.58
N PRO A 141 9.02 -24.87 21.70
CA PRO A 141 10.07 -25.58 22.39
C PRO A 141 10.51 -26.72 21.48
N THR A 142 11.76 -26.66 21.03
CA THR A 142 12.43 -27.82 20.45
C THR A 142 12.80 -28.74 21.61
N GLU A 143 11.81 -29.35 22.28
CA GLU A 143 12.10 -30.48 23.16
C GLU A 143 12.30 -31.72 22.29
N SER A 144 13.57 -31.91 22.00
CA SER A 144 14.13 -33.07 21.33
C SER A 144 13.76 -34.34 22.10
N LEU A 145 13.10 -35.28 21.43
CA LEU A 145 12.87 -36.65 21.88
C LEU A 145 14.20 -37.43 21.94
N THR A 146 15.09 -37.09 22.88
CA THR A 146 16.23 -37.96 23.25
C THR A 146 16.66 -37.67 24.69
N THR A 147 16.08 -38.38 25.66
CA THR A 147 16.78 -39.25 26.63
C THR A 147 15.79 -39.69 27.71
N ALA A 148 15.76 -41.00 27.96
CA ALA A 148 14.84 -41.69 28.83
C ALA A 148 15.21 -41.52 30.31
N VAL A 149 14.22 -41.21 31.17
CA VAL A 149 14.15 -41.71 32.57
C VAL A 149 12.69 -41.89 33.01
N ALA A 150 12.31 -43.16 33.14
CA ALA A 150 11.24 -43.81 33.91
C ALA A 150 9.82 -43.17 34.06
N PRO A 151 8.73 -43.91 33.76
CA PRO A 151 7.38 -43.49 34.09
C PRO A 151 7.13 -43.62 35.61
N ALA A 152 6.81 -42.51 36.28
CA ALA A 152 6.25 -42.51 37.61
C ALA A 152 4.88 -43.23 37.57
N THR A 153 4.89 -44.52 37.89
CA THR A 153 3.69 -45.35 37.94
C THR A 153 2.97 -45.02 39.25
N TYR A 154 1.76 -44.47 39.15
CA TYR A 154 0.88 -44.26 40.31
C TYR A 154 0.55 -45.62 40.96
N GLY A 155 1.16 -45.91 42.09
CA GLY A 155 0.95 -47.14 42.85
C GLY A 155 -0.43 -47.16 43.50
N ARG A 156 -1.42 -47.76 42.84
CA ARG A 156 -2.65 -48.25 43.47
C ARG A 156 -2.39 -49.61 44.13
N SER A 157 -1.53 -49.64 45.13
CA SER A 157 -1.54 -50.61 46.23
C SER A 157 -0.45 -50.21 47.21
N GLY A 158 -0.86 -49.91 48.44
CA GLY A 158 0.06 -49.54 49.51
C GLY A 158 0.99 -50.70 49.84
N ARG A 159 2.27 -50.59 49.48
CA ARG A 159 3.40 -51.28 50.12
C ARG A 159 4.70 -50.65 49.63
N LEU A 160 5.35 -49.89 50.50
CA LEU A 160 6.72 -49.45 50.31
C LEU A 160 7.62 -50.69 50.48
N ASN A 161 8.14 -51.20 49.37
CA ASN A 161 9.17 -52.23 49.38
C ASN A 161 10.53 -51.52 49.46
N GLY A 162 10.95 -51.17 50.67
CA GLY A 162 12.26 -50.62 50.98
C GLY A 162 12.96 -51.54 51.97
N GLY A 163 13.74 -52.48 51.45
CA GLY A 163 14.61 -53.33 52.25
C GLY A 163 15.84 -52.58 52.77
N GLY A 164 16.28 -52.94 53.97
CA GLY A 164 17.53 -52.51 54.61
C GLY A 164 17.27 -51.80 55.94
N THR A 165 17.31 -52.49 57.08
CA THR A 165 18.56 -52.98 57.65
C THR A 165 18.29 -54.14 58.63
N TYR A 166 19.09 -55.20 58.50
CA TYR A 166 19.25 -56.24 59.52
C TYR A 166 19.86 -55.60 60.78
N ASN A 167 19.22 -55.78 61.94
CA ASN A 167 19.93 -55.76 63.22
C ASN A 167 19.52 -56.98 64.03
N SER A 168 20.44 -57.93 64.09
CA SER A 168 20.37 -59.16 64.86
C SER A 168 20.58 -58.88 66.34
N LYS A 169 19.57 -59.15 67.19
CA LYS A 169 19.78 -59.59 68.57
C LYS A 169 18.73 -60.63 68.97
N GLN A 170 19.25 -61.83 69.22
CA GLN A 170 18.66 -62.99 69.94
C GLN A 170 18.23 -62.53 71.36
N TRP A 171 17.40 -63.22 72.16
CA TRP A 171 17.53 -64.60 72.68
C TRP A 171 16.21 -65.07 73.32
N ARG A 172 16.02 -66.39 73.25
CA ARG A 172 15.22 -67.35 74.06
C ARG A 172 14.22 -66.84 75.08
#